data_AF-A0A9P6RAP8-F1
#
_entry.id   AF-A0A9P6RAP8-F1
#
_cell.length_a   1.000
_cell.length_b   1.000
_cell.length_c   1.000
_cell.angle_alpha   90.00
_cell.angle_beta   90.00
_cell.angle_gamma   90.00
#
_symmetry.space_group_name_H-M   'P 1'
#
loop_
_entity.id
_entity.type
_entity.pdbx_description
1 polymer ?
#
loop_
_entity_poly.entity_id
_entity_poly.type
_entity_poly.pdbx_seq_one_letter_code
_entity_poly.pdbx_strand_id
1 'polypeptide(L)'
;MEGKDIFDLAPLEVHVRGTKANPTIIRSRDPIRYVGCSGVPGEHHEVQWLLIDQSHEFDRCDQCGNVYKWSAYEPDENFPDQAEQ
;
A
#
# COMPACT_ATOMS: atom_id res chain seq x y z
N MET A 1 25.69 6.77 12.52
CA MET A 1 24.64 6.51 11.51
C MET A 1 24.07 5.14 11.82
N GLU A 2 22.78 5.03 12.16
CA GLU A 2 22.16 3.78 12.61
C GLU A 2 21.89 2.77 11.48
N GLY A 3 22.25 3.09 10.23
CA GLY A 3 22.04 2.21 9.08
C GLY A 3 20.58 2.03 8.66
N LYS A 4 19.66 2.83 9.23
CA LYS A 4 18.24 2.82 8.89
C LYS A 4 17.97 3.72 7.68
N ASP A 5 17.22 3.20 6.71
CA ASP A 5 16.64 4.01 5.66
C ASP A 5 15.33 4.63 6.17
N ILE A 6 15.24 5.94 6.11
CA ILE A 6 14.09 6.70 6.63
C ILE A 6 12.98 6.74 5.58
N PHE A 7 13.32 6.57 4.30
CA PHE A 7 12.38 6.62 3.20
C PHE A 7 12.31 5.26 2.52
N ASP A 8 11.13 4.66 2.51
CA ASP A 8 10.89 3.47 1.71
C ASP A 8 10.84 3.84 0.22
N LEU A 9 11.95 3.59 -0.47
CA LEU A 9 12.09 3.80 -1.91
C LEU A 9 11.86 2.50 -2.71
N ALA A 10 11.52 1.39 -2.05
CA ALA A 10 11.26 0.13 -2.71
C ALA A 10 9.94 0.17 -3.50
N PRO A 11 9.83 -0.59 -4.60
CA PRO A 11 8.54 -0.80 -5.25
C PRO A 11 7.59 -1.58 -4.34
N LEU A 12 6.29 -1.47 -4.61
CA LEU A 12 5.30 -2.33 -3.96
C LEU A 12 5.51 -3.79 -4.39
N GLU A 13 5.87 -4.65 -3.45
CA GLU A 13 6.01 -6.09 -3.70
C GLU A 13 4.66 -6.80 -3.55
N VAL A 14 4.23 -7.48 -4.62
CA VAL A 14 2.99 -8.28 -4.64
C VAL A 14 3.35 -9.73 -4.99
N HIS A 15 3.32 -10.62 -3.99
CA HIS A 15 3.63 -12.04 -4.19
C HIS A 15 2.40 -12.90 -4.50
N VAL A 16 1.22 -12.45 -4.07
CA VAL A 16 -0.06 -13.14 -4.28
C VAL A 16 -1.12 -12.10 -4.60
N ARG A 17 -2.12 -12.50 -5.38
CA ARG A 17 -3.27 -11.62 -5.64
C ARG A 17 -4.05 -11.39 -4.35
N GLY A 18 -4.20 -10.13 -3.99
CA GLY A 18 -5.07 -9.68 -2.93
C GLY A 18 -6.53 -9.99 -3.22
N THR A 19 -7.23 -10.47 -2.19
CA THR A 19 -8.68 -10.72 -2.18
C THR A 19 -9.34 -9.93 -1.06
N LYS A 20 -10.67 -9.90 -0.98
CA LYS A 20 -11.34 -9.29 0.18
C LYS A 20 -10.99 -9.98 1.51
N ALA A 21 -10.73 -11.28 1.48
CA ALA A 21 -10.34 -12.05 2.66
C ALA A 21 -8.86 -11.84 3.04
N ASN A 22 -8.00 -11.58 2.05
CA ASN A 22 -6.57 -11.34 2.25
C ASN A 22 -6.09 -10.26 1.25
N PRO A 23 -6.28 -8.96 1.55
CA PRO A 23 -5.97 -7.87 0.64
C PRO A 23 -4.47 -7.54 0.59
N THR A 24 -4.05 -6.88 -0.49
CA THR A 24 -2.72 -6.24 -0.55
C THR A 24 -2.73 -5.00 0.35
N ILE A 25 -1.94 -5.01 1.42
CA ILE A 25 -1.92 -3.91 2.38
C ILE A 25 -1.06 -2.76 1.86
N ILE A 26 -1.65 -1.56 1.86
CA ILE A 26 -0.99 -0.33 1.49
C ILE A 26 -0.87 0.53 2.74
N ARG A 27 0.35 0.70 3.23
CA ARG A 27 0.62 1.55 4.40
C ARG A 27 0.72 3.00 4.00
N SER A 28 0.14 3.91 4.77
CA SER A 28 0.29 5.35 4.53
C SER A 28 0.24 6.12 5.83
N ARG A 29 0.90 7.29 5.85
CA ARG A 29 0.69 8.32 6.89
C ARG A 29 -0.41 9.31 6.50
N ASP A 30 -0.65 9.45 5.20
CA ASP A 30 -1.73 10.28 4.67
C ASP A 30 -3.02 9.46 4.44
N PRO A 31 -4.21 10.09 4.51
CA PRO A 31 -5.49 9.42 4.27
C PRO A 31 -5.61 8.80 2.87
N ILE A 32 -4.82 9.27 1.91
CA ILE A 32 -4.79 8.77 0.54
C ILE A 32 -3.37 8.41 0.10
N ARG A 33 -3.21 7.36 -0.71
CA ARG A 33 -1.93 6.98 -1.33
C ARG A 33 -2.13 6.54 -2.77
N TYR A 34 -1.32 7.07 -3.68
CA TYR A 34 -1.29 6.61 -5.08
C TYR A 34 -0.53 5.29 -5.19
N VAL A 35 -1.10 4.33 -5.91
CA VAL A 35 -0.51 3.01 -6.17
C VAL A 35 -0.57 2.70 -7.67
N GLY A 36 0.58 2.36 -8.25
CA GLY A 36 0.65 1.84 -9.61
C GLY A 36 0.57 0.31 -9.60
N CYS A 37 -0.46 -0.24 -10.25
CA CYS A 37 -0.61 -1.68 -10.43
C CYS A 37 -0.17 -2.07 -11.85
N SER A 38 0.84 -2.94 -11.98
CA SER A 38 1.28 -3.51 -13.26
C SER A 38 0.92 -4.99 -13.43
N GLY A 39 0.08 -5.51 -12.52
CA GLY A 39 -0.31 -6.90 -12.43
C GLY A 39 0.15 -7.59 -11.15
N VAL A 40 -0.10 -8.90 -11.10
CA VAL A 40 0.26 -9.81 -9.99
C VAL A 40 1.04 -10.99 -10.57
N PRO A 41 1.73 -11.81 -9.78
CA PRO A 41 2.52 -12.91 -10.34
C PRO A 41 1.70 -13.81 -11.29
N GLY A 42 2.15 -13.89 -12.55
CA GLY A 42 1.48 -14.64 -13.62
C GLY A 42 0.47 -13.86 -14.47
N GLU A 43 0.18 -12.59 -14.15
CA GLU A 43 -0.73 -11.73 -14.92
C GLU A 43 -0.16 -10.31 -15.00
N HIS A 44 -0.03 -9.76 -16.21
CA HIS A 44 0.55 -8.44 -16.45
C HIS A 44 -0.41 -7.55 -17.26
N HIS A 45 -0.42 -6.26 -16.96
CA HIS A 45 -1.15 -5.24 -17.72
C HIS A 45 -0.39 -3.91 -17.67
N GLU A 46 -0.80 -2.94 -18.50
CA GLU A 46 -0.28 -1.57 -18.42
C GLU A 46 -0.55 -0.97 -17.03
N VAL A 47 0.34 -0.08 -16.56
CA VAL A 47 0.22 0.49 -15.22
C VAL A 47 -1.12 1.19 -15.04
N GLN A 48 -1.95 0.63 -14.17
CA GLN A 48 -3.18 1.26 -13.71
C GLN A 48 -2.90 2.02 -12.42
N TRP A 49 -3.13 3.33 -12.43
CA TRP A 49 -2.97 4.18 -11.25
C TRP A 49 -4.25 4.18 -10.43
N LEU A 50 -4.11 3.85 -9.14
CA LEU A 50 -5.19 3.80 -8.17
C LEU A 50 -4.95 4.83 -7.07
N LEU A 51 -6.03 5.47 -6.62
CA LEU A 51 -6.04 6.26 -5.41
C LEU A 51 -6.58 5.36 -4.29
N ILE A 52 -5.70 4.95 -3.38
CA ILE A 52 -6.07 4.13 -2.23
C ILE A 52 -6.47 5.05 -1.08
N ASP A 53 -7.69 4.91 -0.57
CA ASP A 53 -8.29 5.85 0.38
C ASP A 53 -8.63 5.16 1.71
N GLN A 54 -8.31 5.81 2.82
CA GLN A 54 -8.59 5.34 4.18
C GLN A 54 -10.09 5.13 4.44
N SER A 55 -10.97 5.88 3.77
CA SER A 55 -12.42 5.79 3.92
C SER A 55 -13.04 4.61 3.17
N HIS A 56 -12.32 4.01 2.22
CA HIS A 56 -12.80 2.87 1.45
C HIS A 56 -12.57 1.55 2.22
N GLU A 57 -13.53 0.63 2.16
CA GLU A 57 -13.33 -0.72 2.72
C GLU A 57 -12.23 -1.46 1.94
N PHE A 58 -12.27 -1.33 0.60
CA PHE A 58 -11.29 -1.87 -0.33
C PHE A 58 -11.28 -1.06 -1.62
N ASP A 59 -10.09 -0.97 -2.23
CA ASP A 59 -9.90 -0.51 -3.59
C ASP A 59 -9.51 -1.69 -4.49
N ARG A 60 -9.84 -1.63 -5.78
CA ARG A 60 -9.60 -2.75 -6.69
C ARG A 60 -9.07 -2.28 -8.03
N CYS A 61 -8.02 -2.96 -8.51
CA CYS A 61 -7.59 -2.83 -9.89
C CYS A 61 -8.64 -3.46 -10.82
N ASP A 62 -9.11 -2.70 -11.80
CA ASP A 62 -10.11 -3.12 -12.79
C ASP A 62 -9.54 -4.06 -13.86
N GLN A 63 -8.21 -4.12 -14.03
CA GLN A 63 -7.55 -5.02 -14.97
C GLN A 63 -7.32 -6.42 -14.38
N CYS A 64 -6.52 -6.54 -13.31
CA CYS A 64 -6.18 -7.85 -12.71
C CYS A 64 -7.04 -8.24 -11.50
N GLY A 65 -7.92 -7.36 -11.04
CA GLY A 65 -8.79 -7.62 -9.88
C GLY A 65 -8.08 -7.62 -8.52
N ASN A 66 -6.80 -7.23 -8.46
CA ASN A 66 -6.07 -7.16 -7.18
C ASN A 66 -6.79 -6.23 -6.21
N VAL A 67 -7.03 -6.73 -4.99
CA VAL A 67 -7.70 -5.97 -3.92
C VAL A 67 -6.66 -5.32 -3.03
N TYR A 68 -6.83 -4.03 -2.79
CA TYR A 68 -6.00 -3.21 -1.92
C TYR A 68 -6.78 -2.77 -0.69
N LYS A 69 -6.09 -2.65 0.44
CA LYS A 69 -6.65 -2.08 1.67
C LYS A 69 -5.66 -1.09 2.27
N TRP A 70 -6.16 0.11 2.56
CA TRP A 70 -5.41 1.13 3.28
C TRP A 70 -5.16 0.70 4.73
N SER A 71 -3.97 0.99 5.24
CA SER A 71 -3.60 0.77 6.64
C SER A 71 -2.70 1.90 7.12
N ALA A 72 -2.91 2.34 8.36
CA ALA A 72 -2.04 3.34 8.98
C ALA A 72 -0.62 2.77 9.13
N TYR A 73 0.38 3.63 9.00
CA TYR A 73 1.74 3.29 9.38
C TYR A 73 1.82 3.17 10.91
N GLU A 74 2.37 2.07 11.44
CA GLU A 74 2.55 1.93 12.89
C GLU A 74 3.75 2.77 13.33
N PRO A 75 3.63 3.56 14.42
CA PRO A 75 4.76 4.32 14.94
C PRO A 75 5.86 3.36 15.42
N ASP A 76 7.10 3.62 15.00
CA ASP A 76 8.28 2.92 15.52
C ASP A 76 8.96 3.74 16.62
N GLU A 77 9.81 3.10 17.42
CA GLU A 77 10.47 3.72 18.58
C GLU A 77 11.25 5.01 18.25
N ASN A 78 11.62 5.23 16.98
CA ASN A 78 12.38 6.40 16.54
C ASN A 78 11.47 7.50 15.95
N PHE A 79 10.23 7.18 15.61
CA PHE A 79 9.23 8.09 15.05
C PHE A 79 7.88 7.91 15.76
N PRO A 80 7.78 8.34 17.04
CA PRO A 80 6.52 8.28 17.78
C PRO A 80 5.46 9.16 17.10
N ASP A 81 4.21 8.75 17.25
CA ASP A 81 3.07 9.46 16.67
C ASP A 81 3.02 10.90 17.19
N GLN A 82 2.92 11.87 16.27
CA GLN A 82 3.00 13.30 16.63
C GLN A 82 1.66 13.86 17.10
N ALA A 83 0.60 13.04 17.11
CA ALA A 83 -0.73 13.44 17.56
C ALA A 83 -0.84 13.65 19.09
N GLU A 84 0.20 13.32 19.87
CA GLU A 84 0.24 13.48 21.34
C GLU A 84 1.08 14.68 21.83
N GLN A 85 1.44 15.63 20.95
CA GLN A 85 2.14 16.88 21.30
C GLN A 85 1.28 18.12 21.02
#